data_AF-Q2UAH9-F1
#
_entry.id   AF-Q2UAH9-F1
#
_cell.length_a   1.000
_cell.length_b   1.000
_cell.length_c   1.000
_cell.angle_alpha   90.00
_cell.angle_beta   90.00
_cell.angle_gamma   90.00
#
_symmetry.space_group_name_H-M   'P 1'
#
loop_
_entity.id
_entity.type
_entity.pdbx_description
1 polymer ?
#
loop_
_entity_poly.entity_id
_entity_poly.type
_entity_poly.pdbx_seq_one_letter_code
_entity_poly.pdbx_strand_id
1 'polypeptide(L)'
;MESMNDSFNVQIQTVPPGIEPPHSRKSHPKMAPGPSVPLEIKYANASDLGALVSIEIRSFPSSNYMRSTYKGCDPLAVHTFKTVCSLEYFAKSDCHILAGVDSETGETIAYSRWNIPAIYGVERAVDTSLSIDAQAQMQNAWAYAPKLNKGTYMFYEESIKRSRNRHLKQTDIVLELLCLT
;
A
#
# COMPACT_ATOMS: atom_id res chain seq x y z
N MET A 1 12.68 18.69 44.67
CA MET A 1 13.35 17.57 43.98
C MET A 1 12.95 16.33 44.74
N GLU A 2 11.93 15.63 44.27
CA GLU A 2 11.58 14.27 44.71
C GLU A 2 10.61 13.71 43.66
N SER A 3 11.06 12.69 42.94
CA SER A 3 10.34 12.04 41.86
C SER A 3 9.44 10.95 42.42
N MET A 4 8.14 11.02 42.12
CA MET A 4 7.22 9.89 42.28
C MET A 4 7.34 8.99 41.04
N ASN A 5 7.94 7.82 41.23
CA ASN A 5 7.99 6.72 40.26
C ASN A 5 7.10 5.60 40.85
N ASP A 6 5.81 5.63 40.55
CA ASP A 6 4.89 4.56 40.95
C ASP A 6 4.87 3.46 39.89
N SER A 7 5.67 2.42 40.14
CA SER A 7 5.62 1.15 39.43
C SER A 7 4.37 0.38 39.87
N PHE A 8 3.33 0.37 39.03
CA PHE A 8 2.17 -0.51 39.22
C PHE A 8 2.55 -1.97 38.92
N ASN A 9 2.72 -2.75 39.99
CA ASN A 9 2.94 -4.19 39.93
C ASN A 9 1.57 -4.89 39.89
N VAL A 10 1.13 -5.37 38.72
CA VAL A 10 -0.12 -6.14 38.60
C VAL A 10 0.14 -7.58 39.05
N GLN A 11 -0.40 -7.95 40.21
CA GLN A 11 -0.46 -9.35 40.65
C GLN A 11 -1.40 -10.13 39.72
N ILE A 12 -0.85 -11.09 38.98
CA ILE A 12 -1.64 -12.06 38.21
C ILE A 12 -2.31 -13.00 39.21
N GLN A 13 -3.64 -12.96 39.23
CA GLN A 13 -4.48 -13.81 40.05
C GLN A 13 -4.29 -15.27 39.62
N THR A 14 -3.75 -16.12 40.50
CA THR A 14 -3.61 -17.55 40.27
C THR A 14 -4.99 -18.21 40.28
N VAL A 15 -5.33 -18.93 39.20
CA VAL A 15 -6.57 -19.71 39.07
C VAL A 15 -6.60 -20.82 40.14
N PRO A 16 -7.72 -21.02 40.86
CA PRO A 16 -7.84 -22.08 41.86
C PRO A 16 -7.85 -23.49 41.22
N PRO A 17 -7.31 -24.51 41.91
CA PRO A 17 -7.19 -25.87 41.37
C PRO A 17 -8.56 -26.55 41.33
N GLY A 18 -8.94 -27.11 40.17
CA GLY A 18 -10.12 -27.98 40.06
C GLY A 18 -11.02 -27.80 38.84
N ILE A 19 -10.68 -26.96 37.87
CA ILE A 19 -11.42 -26.88 36.59
C ILE A 19 -10.51 -27.42 35.48
N GLU A 20 -10.85 -28.61 34.97
CA GLU A 20 -10.21 -29.16 33.77
C GLU A 20 -10.42 -28.22 32.58
N PRO A 21 -9.36 -27.82 31.85
CA PRO A 21 -9.54 -27.06 30.62
C PRO A 21 -10.11 -27.98 29.52
N PRO A 22 -11.12 -27.53 28.75
CA PRO A 22 -11.61 -28.28 27.62
C PRO A 22 -10.52 -28.36 26.56
N HIS A 23 -10.17 -29.59 26.19
CA HIS A 23 -9.35 -29.99 25.04
C HIS A 23 -8.09 -29.17 24.78
N SER A 24 -6.94 -29.76 25.11
CA SER A 24 -5.62 -29.41 24.59
C SER A 24 -5.70 -29.06 23.10
N ARG A 25 -5.60 -27.76 22.78
CA ARG A 25 -5.29 -27.30 21.43
C ARG A 25 -3.96 -27.95 21.10
N LYS A 26 -3.99 -28.97 20.22
CA LYS A 26 -2.79 -29.45 19.53
C LYS A 26 -2.05 -28.20 19.07
N SER A 27 -0.83 -28.02 19.57
CA SER A 27 0.06 -26.97 19.10
C SER A 27 0.15 -27.13 17.59
N HIS A 28 -0.34 -26.15 16.83
CA HIS A 28 0.01 -26.08 15.42
C HIS A 28 1.54 -26.08 15.35
N PRO A 29 2.15 -26.89 14.46
CA PRO A 29 3.58 -26.84 14.27
C PRO A 29 3.93 -25.37 13.99
N LYS A 30 4.83 -24.83 14.82
CA LYS A 30 5.39 -23.50 14.64
C LYS A 30 6.01 -23.54 13.24
N MET A 31 5.37 -22.90 12.26
CA MET A 31 5.98 -22.72 10.95
C MET A 31 7.35 -22.12 11.22
N ALA A 32 8.40 -22.83 10.79
CA ALA A 32 9.72 -22.26 10.79
C ALA A 32 9.62 -20.90 10.09
N PRO A 33 10.25 -19.83 10.63
CA PRO A 33 10.32 -18.60 9.88
C PRO A 33 10.90 -18.97 8.51
N GLY A 34 10.15 -18.65 7.46
CA GLY A 34 10.68 -18.77 6.10
C GLY A 34 11.96 -17.94 5.98
N PRO A 35 12.77 -18.15 4.95
CA PRO A 35 13.95 -17.32 4.72
C PRO A 35 13.56 -15.85 4.83
N SER A 36 14.19 -15.13 5.76
CA SER A 36 14.01 -13.69 5.89
C SER A 36 14.76 -13.04 4.73
N VAL A 37 14.03 -12.56 3.73
CA VAL A 37 14.63 -11.66 2.74
C VAL A 37 14.98 -10.38 3.49
N PRO A 38 16.26 -9.96 3.52
CA PRO A 38 16.60 -8.67 4.11
C PRO A 38 15.91 -7.57 3.30
N LEU A 39 14.99 -6.86 3.94
CA LEU A 39 14.12 -5.87 3.30
C LEU A 39 14.50 -4.48 3.78
N GLU A 40 14.85 -3.61 2.85
CA GLU A 40 14.99 -2.18 3.08
C GLU A 40 13.70 -1.47 2.66
N ILE A 41 13.15 -0.62 3.53
CA ILE A 41 11.99 0.22 3.20
C ILE A 41 12.49 1.64 2.95
N LYS A 42 12.23 2.15 1.75
CA LYS A 42 12.59 3.53 1.36
C LYS A 42 11.42 4.24 0.71
N TYR A 43 11.43 5.57 0.74
CA TYR A 43 10.51 6.35 -0.09
C TYR A 43 10.82 6.13 -1.58
N ALA A 44 9.77 5.97 -2.37
CA ALA A 44 9.89 5.85 -3.82
C ALA A 44 10.05 7.23 -4.47
N ASN A 45 10.80 7.27 -5.56
CA ASN A 45 10.89 8.41 -6.48
C ASN A 45 9.94 8.20 -7.67
N ALA A 46 9.63 9.28 -8.39
CA ALA A 46 8.79 9.19 -9.59
C ALA A 46 9.39 8.25 -10.66
N SER A 47 10.72 8.11 -10.71
CA SER A 47 11.42 7.15 -11.59
C SER A 47 11.11 5.69 -11.27
N ASP A 48 10.70 5.38 -10.04
CA ASP A 48 10.44 4.00 -9.60
C ASP A 48 9.05 3.52 -10.06
N LEU A 49 8.16 4.42 -10.48
CA LEU A 49 6.76 4.15 -10.82
C LEU A 49 6.57 2.97 -11.77
N GLY A 50 7.43 2.83 -12.79
CA GLY A 50 7.35 1.70 -13.72
C GLY A 50 7.50 0.36 -13.02
N ALA A 51 8.45 0.24 -12.09
CA ALA A 51 8.66 -0.96 -11.29
C ALA A 51 7.52 -1.19 -10.31
N LEU A 52 7.05 -0.13 -9.62
CA LEU A 52 5.94 -0.24 -8.67
C LEU A 52 4.64 -0.71 -9.34
N VAL A 53 4.32 -0.18 -10.53
CA VAL A 53 3.14 -0.60 -11.29
C VAL A 53 3.26 -2.05 -11.76
N SER A 54 4.46 -2.51 -12.13
CA SER A 54 4.70 -3.92 -12.43
C SER A 54 4.43 -4.82 -11.23
N ILE A 55 4.79 -4.38 -10.01
CA ILE A 55 4.45 -5.08 -8.77
C ILE A 55 2.93 -5.09 -8.57
N GLU A 56 2.25 -3.95 -8.73
CA GLU A 56 0.79 -3.84 -8.55
C GLU A 56 0.02 -4.82 -9.43
N ILE A 57 0.36 -4.85 -10.72
CA ILE A 57 -0.29 -5.73 -11.70
C ILE A 57 -0.11 -7.21 -11.29
N ARG A 58 1.09 -7.56 -10.78
CA ARG A 58 1.42 -8.93 -10.33
C ARG A 58 0.77 -9.30 -8.99
N SER A 59 0.55 -8.36 -8.08
CA SER A 59 -0.02 -8.61 -6.76
C SER A 59 -1.53 -8.92 -6.78
N PHE A 60 -2.24 -8.54 -7.84
CA PHE A 60 -3.70 -8.74 -7.95
C PHE A 60 -4.13 -9.57 -9.17
N PRO A 61 -3.56 -10.77 -9.41
CA PRO A 61 -3.79 -11.53 -10.63
C PRO A 61 -5.23 -12.08 -10.71
N SER A 62 -5.88 -12.26 -9.56
CA SER A 62 -7.25 -12.74 -9.44
C SER A 62 -8.28 -11.63 -9.29
N SER A 63 -7.89 -10.35 -9.32
CA SER A 63 -8.79 -9.22 -9.11
C SER A 63 -9.87 -9.17 -10.20
N ASN A 64 -11.14 -9.24 -9.77
CA ASN A 64 -12.29 -9.08 -10.65
C ASN A 64 -12.30 -7.70 -11.31
N TYR A 65 -11.82 -6.67 -10.62
CA TYR A 65 -11.66 -5.34 -11.20
C TYR A 65 -10.65 -5.38 -12.35
N MET A 66 -9.45 -5.92 -12.13
CA MET A 66 -8.42 -5.98 -13.17
C MET A 66 -8.91 -6.79 -14.38
N ARG A 67 -9.54 -7.94 -14.14
CA ARG A 67 -10.07 -8.81 -15.19
C ARG A 67 -11.19 -8.16 -16.00
N SER A 68 -12.13 -7.46 -15.36
CA SER A 68 -13.27 -6.84 -16.04
C SER A 68 -12.90 -5.54 -16.76
N THR A 69 -12.00 -4.75 -16.17
CA THR A 69 -11.58 -3.46 -16.73
C THR A 69 -10.65 -3.65 -17.93
N TYR A 70 -9.66 -4.54 -17.82
CA TYR A 70 -8.57 -4.67 -18.81
C TYR A 70 -8.66 -5.94 -19.66
N LYS A 71 -9.84 -6.56 -19.76
CA LYS A 71 -10.03 -7.78 -20.56
C LYS A 71 -9.59 -7.56 -22.01
N GLY A 72 -8.62 -8.36 -22.46
CA GLY A 72 -8.12 -8.31 -23.84
C GLY A 72 -7.30 -7.05 -24.18
N CYS A 73 -6.95 -6.23 -23.19
CA CYS A 73 -6.01 -5.12 -23.39
C CYS A 73 -4.58 -5.64 -23.52
N ASP A 74 -3.78 -4.95 -24.32
CA ASP A 74 -2.33 -5.19 -24.39
C ASP A 74 -1.67 -4.90 -23.03
N PRO A 75 -0.88 -5.84 -22.46
CA PRO A 75 -0.28 -5.66 -21.14
C PRO A 75 0.63 -4.44 -21.03
N LEU A 76 1.37 -4.09 -22.09
CA LEU A 76 2.27 -2.93 -22.08
C LEU A 76 1.46 -1.62 -22.09
N ALA A 77 0.37 -1.56 -22.85
CA ALA A 77 -0.56 -0.43 -22.81
C ALA A 77 -1.24 -0.28 -21.43
N VAL A 78 -1.61 -1.38 -20.77
CA VAL A 78 -2.15 -1.35 -19.39
C VAL A 78 -1.11 -0.83 -18.40
N HIS A 79 0.12 -1.34 -18.51
CA HIS A 79 1.24 -0.88 -17.68
C HIS A 79 1.47 0.62 -17.86
N THR A 80 1.61 1.08 -19.10
CA THR A 80 1.80 2.51 -19.45
C THR A 80 0.68 3.38 -18.88
N PHE A 81 -0.58 3.00 -19.10
CA PHE A 81 -1.72 3.75 -18.60
C PHE A 81 -1.72 3.84 -17.06
N LYS A 82 -1.49 2.72 -16.37
CA LYS A 82 -1.41 2.72 -14.90
C LYS A 82 -0.23 3.53 -14.38
N THR A 83 0.92 3.51 -15.06
CA THR A 83 2.07 4.36 -14.72
C THR A 83 1.72 5.83 -14.83
N VAL A 84 1.09 6.25 -15.93
CA VAL A 84 0.68 7.65 -16.12
C VAL A 84 -0.37 8.08 -15.10
N CYS A 85 -1.38 7.24 -14.82
CA CYS A 85 -2.36 7.54 -13.78
C CYS A 85 -1.69 7.69 -12.40
N SER A 86 -0.72 6.82 -12.07
CA SER A 86 -0.05 6.84 -10.77
C SER A 86 0.84 8.06 -10.51
N LEU A 87 1.12 8.89 -11.52
CA LEU A 87 1.82 10.17 -11.33
C LEU A 87 1.06 11.11 -10.38
N GLU A 88 -0.27 11.02 -10.35
CA GLU A 88 -1.10 11.86 -9.46
C GLU A 88 -0.76 11.67 -7.98
N TYR A 89 -0.27 10.49 -7.59
CA TYR A 89 0.06 10.19 -6.20
C TYR A 89 1.35 10.88 -5.76
N PHE A 90 2.28 11.14 -6.67
CA PHE A 90 3.49 11.90 -6.38
C PHE A 90 3.19 13.40 -6.23
N ALA A 91 2.25 13.92 -7.02
CA ALA A 91 1.81 15.32 -6.94
C ALA A 91 1.06 15.64 -5.63
N LYS A 92 0.51 14.64 -4.94
CA LYS A 92 -0.20 14.79 -3.67
C LYS A 92 0.79 14.76 -2.51
N SER A 93 0.89 15.85 -1.74
CA SER A 93 1.82 15.97 -0.62
C SER A 93 1.47 15.06 0.56
N ASP A 94 0.18 14.74 0.72
CA ASP A 94 -0.34 13.84 1.75
C ASP A 94 -0.27 12.36 1.34
N CYS A 95 0.29 12.05 0.17
CA CYS A 95 0.45 10.69 -0.33
C CYS A 95 1.91 10.23 -0.20
N HIS A 96 2.11 9.16 0.57
CA HIS A 96 3.42 8.59 0.88
C HIS A 96 3.55 7.24 0.19
N ILE A 97 4.52 7.11 -0.71
CA ILE A 97 4.78 5.89 -1.47
C ILE A 97 6.10 5.31 -0.99
N LEU A 98 6.05 4.09 -0.50
CA LEU A 98 7.21 3.36 0.03
C LEU A 98 7.48 2.14 -0.83
N ALA A 99 8.74 1.94 -1.21
CA ALA A 99 9.25 0.77 -1.89
C ALA A 99 9.94 -0.15 -0.87
N GLY A 100 9.63 -1.44 -0.93
CA GLY A 100 10.37 -2.48 -0.24
C GLY A 100 11.38 -3.09 -1.20
N VAL A 101 12.66 -2.97 -0.87
CA VAL A 101 13.79 -3.36 -1.69
C VAL A 101 14.49 -4.54 -1.02
N ASP A 102 14.72 -5.59 -1.79
CA ASP A 102 15.60 -6.69 -1.38
C ASP A 102 17.03 -6.14 -1.25
N SER A 103 17.57 -6.15 -0.03
CA SER A 103 18.88 -5.59 0.26
C SER A 103 20.03 -6.35 -0.39
N GLU A 104 19.83 -7.60 -0.82
CA GLU A 104 20.86 -8.40 -1.51
C GLU A 104 20.93 -8.06 -3.00
N THR A 105 19.78 -7.96 -3.65
CA THR A 105 19.69 -7.77 -5.10
C THR A 105 19.49 -6.32 -5.52
N GLY A 106 19.01 -5.46 -4.62
CA GLY A 106 18.55 -4.12 -4.92
C GLY A 106 17.22 -4.06 -5.68
N GLU A 107 16.57 -5.20 -5.91
CA GLU A 107 15.28 -5.26 -6.61
C GLU A 107 14.15 -4.74 -5.72
N THR A 108 13.24 -3.95 -6.30
CA THR A 108 12.01 -3.58 -5.60
C THR A 108 11.01 -4.74 -5.68
N ILE A 109 10.69 -5.33 -4.53
CA ILE A 109 9.85 -6.53 -4.39
C ILE A 109 8.51 -6.25 -3.70
N ALA A 110 8.36 -5.06 -3.13
CA ALA A 110 7.14 -4.63 -2.48
C ALA A 110 6.91 -3.14 -2.69
N TYR A 111 5.66 -2.71 -2.57
CA TYR A 111 5.37 -1.29 -2.38
C TYR A 111 4.10 -1.07 -1.59
N SER A 112 4.04 0.08 -0.93
CA SER A 112 2.81 0.55 -0.27
C SER A 112 2.55 2.01 -0.61
N ARG A 113 1.26 2.37 -0.59
CA ARG A 113 0.79 3.74 -0.72
C ARG A 113 -0.06 4.09 0.49
N TRP A 114 0.31 5.17 1.15
CA TRP A 114 -0.36 5.70 2.32
C TRP A 114 -0.89 7.09 2.02
N ASN A 115 -2.01 7.43 2.63
CA ASN A 115 -2.44 8.81 2.79
C ASN A 115 -2.22 9.19 4.27
N ILE A 116 -1.33 10.14 4.52
CA ILE A 116 -1.03 10.67 5.84
C ILE A 116 -1.43 12.14 5.85
N PRO A 117 -2.44 12.53 6.63
CA PRO A 117 -2.90 13.91 6.67
C PRO A 117 -1.80 14.91 7.04
N ALA A 118 -1.75 16.04 6.33
CA ALA A 118 -0.75 17.08 6.53
C ALA A 118 -0.72 17.66 7.96
N ILE A 119 -1.81 17.54 8.73
CA ILE A 119 -1.90 17.96 10.13
C ILE A 119 -0.87 17.27 11.04
N TYR A 120 -0.34 16.10 10.62
CA TYR A 120 0.68 15.38 11.36
C TYR A 120 2.10 15.88 11.10
N GLY A 121 2.29 16.81 10.14
CA GLY A 121 3.61 17.38 9.84
C GLY A 121 4.63 16.36 9.34
N VAL A 122 4.17 15.21 8.82
CA VAL A 122 5.05 14.17 8.29
C VAL A 122 5.42 14.54 6.87
N GLU A 123 6.70 14.89 6.65
CA GLU A 123 7.23 15.18 5.33
C GLU A 123 7.82 13.92 4.69
N ARG A 124 7.80 13.88 3.35
CA ARG A 124 8.49 12.83 2.58
C ARG A 124 9.99 13.12 2.61
N ALA A 125 10.80 12.09 2.81
CA ALA A 125 12.26 12.23 2.83
C ALA A 125 12.90 12.32 1.43
N VAL A 126 12.09 12.45 0.37
CA VAL A 126 12.53 12.47 -1.04
C VAL A 126 11.83 13.57 -1.81
N ASP A 127 12.50 14.10 -2.82
CA ASP A 127 11.87 14.97 -3.79
C ASP A 127 10.89 14.17 -4.65
N THR A 128 9.68 14.69 -4.76
CA THR A 128 8.55 14.09 -5.49
C THR A 128 8.07 15.01 -6.60
N SER A 129 8.85 16.06 -6.91
CA SER A 129 8.61 16.94 -8.03
C SER A 129 8.54 16.13 -9.33
N LEU A 130 7.48 16.39 -10.08
CA LEU A 130 7.30 15.76 -11.39
C LEU A 130 8.02 16.59 -12.45
N SER A 131 8.68 15.93 -13.39
CA SER A 131 9.20 16.60 -14.59
C SER A 131 8.05 17.23 -15.40
N ILE A 132 8.37 18.18 -16.29
CA ILE A 132 7.39 18.82 -17.17
C ILE A 132 6.65 17.76 -18.00
N ASP A 133 7.37 16.78 -18.53
CA ASP A 133 6.78 15.69 -19.31
C ASP A 133 5.84 14.82 -18.46
N ALA A 134 6.24 14.47 -17.24
CA ALA A 134 5.39 13.71 -16.31
C ALA A 134 4.12 14.49 -15.95
N GLN A 135 4.22 15.80 -15.73
CA GLN A 135 3.05 16.64 -15.50
C GLN A 135 2.12 16.65 -16.74
N ALA A 136 2.68 16.81 -17.94
CA ALA A 136 1.89 16.80 -19.18
C ALA A 136 1.18 15.44 -19.41
N GLN A 137 1.88 14.34 -19.17
CA GLN A 137 1.31 12.99 -19.23
C GLN A 137 0.16 12.82 -18.25
N MET A 138 0.35 13.23 -16.99
CA MET A 138 -0.67 13.16 -15.94
C MET A 138 -1.93 13.95 -16.32
N GLN A 139 -1.78 15.17 -16.87
CA GLN A 139 -2.92 16.00 -17.30
C GLN A 139 -3.71 15.38 -18.46
N ASN A 140 -3.07 14.54 -19.27
CA ASN A 140 -3.68 13.86 -20.41
C ASN A 140 -3.64 12.33 -20.28
N ALA A 141 -3.81 11.80 -19.07
CA ALA A 141 -3.67 10.37 -18.79
C ALA A 141 -4.53 9.48 -19.70
N TRP A 142 -5.74 9.93 -20.05
CA TRP A 142 -6.66 9.19 -20.92
C TRP A 142 -6.16 9.00 -22.36
N ALA A 143 -5.22 9.81 -22.84
CA ALA A 143 -4.58 9.57 -24.14
C ALA A 143 -3.73 8.30 -24.17
N TYR A 144 -3.32 7.80 -22.99
CA TYR A 144 -2.57 6.56 -22.82
C TYR A 144 -3.48 5.36 -22.52
N ALA A 145 -4.79 5.57 -22.39
CA ALA A 145 -5.71 4.50 -22.04
C ALA A 145 -5.77 3.44 -23.14
N PRO A 146 -5.59 2.14 -22.83
CA PRO A 146 -5.94 1.07 -23.76
C PRO A 146 -7.45 1.07 -24.03
N LYS A 147 -7.90 0.20 -24.94
CA LYS A 147 -9.33 -0.08 -25.18
C LYS A 147 -9.96 -0.86 -24.02
N LEU A 148 -9.85 -0.31 -22.82
CA LEU A 148 -10.37 -0.84 -21.56
C LEU A 148 -11.88 -0.59 -21.43
N ASN A 149 -12.53 -1.33 -20.55
CA ASN A 149 -13.92 -1.07 -20.19
C ASN A 149 -14.03 0.18 -19.31
N LYS A 150 -14.18 1.35 -19.95
CA LYS A 150 -14.24 2.66 -19.28
C LYS A 150 -15.35 2.73 -18.23
N GLY A 151 -16.49 2.08 -18.47
CA GLY A 151 -17.60 2.04 -17.53
C GLY A 151 -17.22 1.34 -16.22
N THR A 152 -16.56 0.18 -16.30
CA THR A 152 -16.07 -0.52 -15.11
C THR A 152 -14.98 0.27 -14.38
N TYR A 153 -14.06 0.90 -15.12
CA TYR A 153 -13.03 1.77 -14.54
C TYR A 153 -13.66 2.92 -13.74
N MET A 154 -14.53 3.71 -14.37
CA MET A 154 -15.17 4.85 -13.73
C MET A 154 -16.05 4.44 -12.55
N PHE A 155 -16.79 3.33 -12.67
CA PHE A 155 -17.61 2.81 -11.58
C PHE A 155 -16.78 2.43 -10.35
N TYR A 156 -15.60 1.82 -10.57
CA TYR A 156 -14.68 1.48 -9.48
C TYR A 156 -14.16 2.74 -8.78
N GLU A 157 -13.65 3.71 -9.55
CA GLU A 157 -13.16 4.99 -9.01
C GLU A 157 -14.24 5.72 -8.19
N GLU A 158 -15.46 5.81 -8.71
CA GLU A 158 -16.59 6.40 -7.99
C GLU A 158 -16.93 5.64 -6.70
N SER A 159 -16.87 4.30 -6.72
CA SER A 159 -17.16 3.47 -5.56
C SER A 159 -16.15 3.69 -4.44
N ILE A 160 -14.85 3.77 -4.78
CA ILE A 160 -13.80 4.11 -3.82
C ILE A 160 -14.03 5.52 -3.25
N LYS A 161 -14.26 6.52 -4.10
CA LYS A 161 -14.53 7.90 -3.67
C LYS A 161 -15.72 7.99 -2.72
N ARG A 162 -16.84 7.32 -3.03
CA ARG A 162 -18.03 7.29 -2.17
C ARG A 162 -17.76 6.62 -0.83
N SER A 163 -17.04 5.51 -0.82
CA SER A 163 -16.66 4.81 0.42
C SER A 163 -15.80 5.71 1.31
N ARG A 164 -14.78 6.35 0.74
CA ARG A 164 -13.91 7.29 1.46
C ARG A 164 -14.70 8.43 2.09
N ASN A 165 -15.58 9.09 1.33
CA ASN A 165 -16.38 10.20 1.82
C ASN A 165 -17.33 9.81 2.96
N ARG A 166 -17.75 8.55 3.02
CA ARG A 166 -18.66 8.06 4.06
C ARG A 166 -17.92 7.67 5.33
N HIS A 167 -16.72 7.12 5.21
CA HIS A 167 -16.06 6.39 6.30
C HIS A 167 -14.80 7.06 6.84
N LEU A 168 -14.11 7.86 6.03
CA LEU A 168 -12.85 8.48 6.44
C LEU A 168 -13.08 9.90 6.97
N LYS A 169 -12.32 10.23 8.00
CA LYS A 169 -12.16 11.57 8.55
C LYS A 169 -10.86 12.19 8.03
N GLN A 170 -10.78 13.52 8.08
CA GLN A 170 -9.58 14.26 7.67
C GLN A 170 -8.33 13.90 8.50
N THR A 171 -8.51 13.31 9.67
CA THR A 171 -7.44 12.88 10.58
C THR A 171 -6.98 11.44 10.34
N ASP A 172 -7.67 10.67 9.50
CA ASP A 172 -7.36 9.24 9.38
C ASP A 172 -6.10 9.02 8.55
N ILE A 173 -5.16 8.23 9.07
CA ILE A 173 -4.05 7.68 8.29
C ILE A 173 -4.56 6.42 7.58
N VAL A 174 -4.37 6.35 6.27
CA VAL A 174 -4.97 5.30 5.44
C VAL A 174 -3.88 4.57 4.66
N LEU A 175 -3.82 3.24 4.83
CA LEU A 175 -3.12 2.36 3.89
C LEU A 175 -4.03 2.17 2.66
N GLU A 176 -3.71 2.83 1.56
CA GLU A 176 -4.50 2.75 0.33
C GLU A 176 -4.16 1.53 -0.51
N LEU A 177 -2.90 1.10 -0.45
CA LEU A 177 -2.41 0.00 -1.26
C LEU A 177 -1.21 -0.65 -0.61
N LEU A 178 -1.18 -1.99 -0.63
CA LEU A 178 -0.04 -2.80 -0.25
C LEU A 178 0.11 -3.90 -1.29
N CYS A 179 1.29 -4.02 -1.87
CA CYS A 179 1.60 -4.97 -2.93
C CYS A 179 2.91 -5.68 -2.60
N LEU A 180 2.90 -7.00 -2.79
CA LEU A 180 4.03 -7.90 -2.59
C LEU A 180 4.11 -8.80 -3.84
N THR A 181 5.32 -9.11 -4.30
CA THR A 181 5.57 -10.09 -5.37
C THR A 181 5.99 -11.44 -4.84
#